data_AF-A0A2T7PEV7-F1
#
_entry.id   AF-A0A2T7PEV7-F1
#
_cell.length_a   1.000
_cell.length_b   1.000
_cell.length_c   1.000
_cell.angle_alpha   90.00
_cell.angle_beta   90.00
_cell.angle_gamma   90.00
#
_symmetry.space_group_name_H-M   'P 1'
#
loop_
_entity.id
_entity.type
_entity.pdbx_description
1 polymer ?
#
loop_
_entity_poly.entity_id
_entity_poly.type
_entity_poly.pdbx_seq_one_letter_code
_entity_poly.pdbx_strand_id
1 'polypeptide(L)'
;MSPETLSVQKVTGVTAPLVCFANGSISEACKKQLRVSVYEESKQTLKGRKRKIVMAESQRQTYKASNFDNVDSKCDDTDLYLAETDLLTESFGSGKQKKALARRQQIRLKDSVIKSAISSVVDSAVAAQELSSSSSALPATTSAIPPYNIDARTPAEVYKLDDIIGQAELQSLRNVAEVFFQCNSQIVAEWQTNNTYFSSVLSRLSNLPFNETARWESACCLMYLQFMMTLFQMKAAQMQKKDPLPADWPDLVTNLMLNRFTFKSDTAKSRRCLPARLKDLLLSHILVLCLILDRFTTDLELLQVDLKIGPNKLQTHVKSLGCKVKKEASSGSFTAILTVPLVFPEAKKSKKVRL
;
A
#
# COMPACT_ATOMS: atom_id res chain seq x y z
N MET A 1 44.52 -34.95 17.97
CA MET A 1 45.39 -35.05 16.78
C MET A 1 45.52 -33.66 16.19
N SER A 2 46.76 -33.28 15.87
CA SER A 2 47.29 -31.94 15.56
C SER A 2 46.73 -31.31 14.28
N PRO A 3 46.78 -29.97 14.13
CA PRO A 3 46.37 -29.29 12.90
C PRO A 3 47.46 -29.43 11.82
N GLU A 4 47.15 -30.06 10.70
CA GLU A 4 48.08 -30.19 9.58
C GLU A 4 48.10 -28.92 8.72
N THR A 5 49.28 -28.33 8.63
CA THR A 5 49.64 -27.13 7.86
C THR A 5 49.79 -27.43 6.37
N LEU A 6 49.17 -26.60 5.52
CA LEU A 6 49.39 -26.54 4.08
C LEU A 6 50.84 -26.11 3.77
N SER A 7 51.65 -27.00 3.19
CA SER A 7 52.97 -26.66 2.66
C SER A 7 52.93 -26.47 1.14
N VAL A 8 53.45 -25.34 0.65
CA VAL A 8 53.66 -25.08 -0.77
C VAL A 8 55.14 -25.29 -1.07
N GLN A 9 55.50 -26.36 -1.79
CA GLN A 9 56.84 -26.50 -2.35
C GLN A 9 56.92 -25.81 -3.71
N LYS A 10 57.91 -24.92 -3.87
CA LYS A 10 58.17 -24.19 -5.10
C LYS A 10 59.23 -24.96 -5.89
N VAL A 11 58.79 -25.76 -6.87
CA VAL A 11 59.72 -26.37 -7.83
C VAL A 11 60.08 -25.32 -8.88
N THR A 12 61.33 -24.90 -8.89
CA THR A 12 61.89 -23.95 -9.86
C THR A 12 62.10 -24.64 -11.20
N GLY A 13 61.40 -24.20 -12.26
CA GLY A 13 61.76 -24.58 -13.63
C GLY A 13 60.62 -24.72 -14.66
N VAL A 14 59.34 -24.56 -14.31
CA VAL A 14 58.24 -24.62 -15.30
C VAL A 14 57.19 -23.55 -15.02
N THR A 15 56.84 -22.78 -16.06
CA THR A 15 55.93 -21.63 -16.08
C THR A 15 54.44 -22.02 -16.09
N ALA A 16 54.01 -22.93 -15.21
CA ALA A 16 52.59 -23.12 -14.93
C ALA A 16 52.39 -23.69 -13.51
N PRO A 17 51.56 -23.07 -12.65
CA PRO A 17 51.23 -23.66 -11.35
C PRO A 17 50.37 -24.92 -11.58
N LEU A 18 50.86 -26.06 -11.08
CA LEU A 18 50.12 -27.32 -11.08
C LEU A 18 49.11 -27.29 -9.92
N VAL A 19 47.81 -27.32 -10.24
CA VAL A 19 46.73 -27.36 -9.25
C VAL A 19 46.36 -28.81 -8.98
N CYS A 20 46.68 -29.30 -7.79
CA CYS A 20 46.24 -30.61 -7.32
C CYS A 20 44.94 -30.46 -6.51
N PHE A 21 43.86 -31.11 -6.96
CA PHE A 21 42.62 -31.19 -6.19
C PHE A 21 42.73 -32.34 -5.17
N ALA A 22 42.31 -32.09 -3.93
CA ALA A 22 42.46 -33.05 -2.83
C ALA A 22 41.66 -34.35 -3.03
N ASN A 23 40.58 -34.33 -3.85
CA ASN A 23 39.74 -35.49 -4.09
C ASN A 23 39.47 -35.66 -5.61
N GLY A 24 40.34 -36.40 -6.30
CA GLY A 24 40.09 -36.91 -7.65
C GLY A 24 41.14 -36.49 -8.70
N SER A 25 41.63 -37.47 -9.48
CA SER A 25 42.55 -37.26 -10.60
C SER A 25 41.81 -37.08 -11.92
N ILE A 26 42.12 -36.02 -12.66
CA ILE A 26 41.57 -35.78 -14.01
C ILE A 26 42.40 -36.56 -15.03
N SER A 27 41.75 -37.39 -15.84
CA SER A 27 42.41 -38.13 -16.94
C SER A 27 42.99 -37.17 -17.99
N GLU A 28 44.16 -37.52 -18.55
CA GLU A 28 44.91 -36.73 -19.55
C GLU A 28 44.07 -36.25 -20.75
N ALA A 29 43.04 -37.02 -21.14
CA ALA A 29 42.17 -36.67 -22.26
C ALA A 29 41.29 -35.42 -21.98
N CYS A 30 40.84 -35.24 -20.74
CA CYS A 30 39.99 -34.10 -20.34
C CYS A 30 40.78 -32.81 -20.10
N LYS A 31 42.11 -32.88 -19.90
CA LYS A 31 42.95 -31.68 -19.71
C LYS A 31 42.92 -30.75 -20.93
N LYS A 32 42.71 -31.29 -22.14
CA LYS A 32 42.66 -30.50 -23.39
C LYS A 32 41.35 -29.71 -23.58
N GLN A 33 40.30 -30.02 -22.83
CA GLN A 33 38.97 -29.39 -22.95
C GLN A 33 38.66 -28.37 -21.85
N LEU A 34 39.54 -28.23 -20.84
CA LEU A 34 39.41 -27.23 -19.79
C LEU A 34 40.29 -26.03 -20.12
N ARG A 35 39.66 -24.92 -20.53
CA ARG A 35 40.36 -23.65 -20.72
C ARG A 35 40.34 -22.88 -19.40
N VAL A 36 41.48 -22.78 -18.74
CA VAL A 36 41.64 -22.02 -17.49
C VAL A 36 42.24 -20.66 -17.84
N SER A 37 41.55 -19.58 -17.46
CA SER A 37 42.06 -18.22 -17.57
C SER A 37 42.11 -17.55 -16.20
N VAL A 38 43.18 -16.80 -15.96
CA VAL A 38 43.40 -16.07 -14.71
C VAL A 38 43.16 -14.60 -14.99
N TYR A 39 42.17 -14.01 -14.31
CA TYR A 39 41.89 -12.58 -14.41
C TYR A 39 42.47 -11.85 -13.19
N GLU A 40 43.26 -10.80 -13.42
CA GLU A 40 43.83 -9.95 -12.36
C GLU A 40 43.31 -8.52 -12.55
N GLU A 41 42.32 -8.12 -11.75
CA GLU A 41 41.76 -6.76 -11.81
C GLU A 41 42.62 -5.81 -10.96
N SER A 42 43.32 -4.87 -11.60
CA SER A 42 44.09 -3.82 -10.94
C SER A 42 43.24 -2.58 -10.70
N LYS A 43 42.32 -2.63 -9.74
CA LYS A 43 41.74 -1.40 -9.16
C LYS A 43 42.30 -1.18 -7.77
N GLN A 44 43.08 -0.10 -7.62
CA GLN A 44 43.54 0.39 -6.33
C GLN A 44 42.34 0.85 -5.50
N THR A 45 41.84 -0.03 -4.63
CA THR A 45 41.02 0.37 -3.49
C THR A 45 41.89 0.36 -2.22
N LEU A 46 41.80 1.41 -1.43
CA LEU A 46 42.68 1.83 -0.31
C LEU A 46 42.92 0.84 0.86
N LYS A 47 42.53 -0.44 0.73
CA LYS A 47 42.97 -1.55 1.62
C LYS A 47 43.10 -2.83 0.78
N GLY A 48 44.13 -2.91 -0.06
CA GLY A 48 44.26 -3.92 -1.11
C GLY A 48 44.77 -5.28 -0.64
N ARG A 49 43.88 -6.26 -0.44
CA ARG A 49 44.23 -7.67 -0.66
C ARG A 49 43.94 -8.01 -2.11
N LYS A 50 44.99 -8.33 -2.89
CA LYS A 50 44.85 -8.82 -4.26
C LYS A 50 44.13 -10.17 -4.23
N ARG A 51 42.95 -10.27 -4.83
CA ARG A 51 42.21 -11.53 -5.00
C ARG A 51 42.39 -11.99 -6.44
N LYS A 52 42.96 -13.17 -6.63
CA LYS A 52 43.01 -13.83 -7.95
C LYS A 52 41.80 -14.75 -8.05
N ILE A 53 40.97 -14.52 -9.06
CA ILE A 53 39.81 -15.36 -9.35
C ILE A 53 40.20 -16.26 -10.52
N VAL A 54 40.12 -17.57 -10.31
CA VAL A 54 40.34 -18.57 -11.35
C VAL A 54 38.97 -19.07 -11.78
N MET A 55 38.59 -18.83 -13.04
CA MET A 55 37.41 -19.45 -13.65
C MET A 55 37.87 -20.58 -14.56
N ALA A 56 37.24 -21.75 -14.40
CA ALA A 56 37.37 -22.87 -15.31
C ALA A 56 35.99 -23.11 -15.93
N GLU A 57 35.85 -22.84 -17.23
CA GLU A 57 34.66 -23.24 -17.99
C GLU A 57 34.94 -24.60 -18.64
N SER A 58 34.07 -25.59 -18.36
CA SER A 58 34.06 -26.86 -19.07
C SER A 58 32.95 -26.80 -20.12
N GLN A 59 33.28 -26.97 -21.40
CA GLN A 59 32.27 -27.10 -22.44
C GLN A 59 31.65 -28.50 -22.35
N ARG A 60 30.37 -28.54 -21.95
CA ARG A 60 29.45 -29.70 -22.01
C ARG A 60 30.04 -31.01 -21.48
N GLN A 61 29.99 -31.21 -20.17
CA GLN A 61 29.85 -32.57 -19.66
C GLN A 61 28.42 -33.05 -19.96
N THR A 62 28.28 -34.05 -20.84
CA THR A 62 27.03 -34.80 -20.94
C THR A 62 26.86 -35.63 -19.67
N TYR A 63 25.98 -35.16 -18.80
CA TYR A 63 25.60 -35.87 -17.59
C TYR A 63 24.92 -37.19 -18.00
N LYS A 64 25.60 -38.33 -17.83
CA LYS A 64 24.96 -39.65 -17.94
C LYS A 64 24.24 -39.94 -16.62
N ALA A 65 23.02 -39.43 -16.48
CA ALA A 65 22.07 -39.97 -15.50
C ALA A 65 21.48 -41.26 -16.09
N SER A 66 21.78 -42.41 -15.50
CA SER A 66 21.16 -43.69 -15.87
C SER A 66 19.92 -44.03 -15.02
N ASN A 67 19.40 -43.08 -14.23
CA ASN A 67 18.43 -43.38 -13.16
C ASN A 67 17.10 -42.61 -13.27
N PHE A 68 16.65 -42.23 -14.46
CA PHE A 68 15.28 -41.74 -14.62
C PHE A 68 14.54 -42.67 -15.58
N ASP A 69 13.77 -43.58 -14.99
CA ASP A 69 12.69 -44.25 -15.69
C ASP A 69 11.65 -43.20 -16.11
N ASN A 70 11.23 -43.31 -17.36
CA ASN A 70 10.19 -42.49 -17.94
C ASN A 70 8.84 -42.96 -17.39
N VAL A 71 8.32 -42.26 -16.39
CA VAL A 71 6.96 -42.50 -15.89
C VAL A 71 6.10 -41.29 -16.19
N ASP A 72 5.32 -41.42 -17.27
CA ASP A 72 4.12 -40.62 -17.48
C ASP A 72 3.12 -40.93 -16.36
N SER A 73 2.87 -39.97 -15.48
CA SER A 73 1.70 -39.97 -14.59
C SER A 73 1.27 -38.55 -14.30
N LYS A 74 0.11 -38.18 -14.84
CA LYS A 74 -0.60 -36.96 -14.51
C LYS A 74 -1.29 -37.14 -13.16
N CYS A 75 -1.29 -36.06 -12.37
CA CYS A 75 -2.12 -35.71 -11.20
C CYS A 75 -1.37 -35.67 -9.84
N ASP A 76 -1.46 -34.51 -9.18
CA ASP A 76 -1.10 -34.16 -7.78
C ASP A 76 0.37 -34.06 -7.32
N ASP A 77 1.36 -34.15 -8.22
CA ASP A 77 2.78 -34.06 -7.82
C ASP A 77 3.28 -32.65 -7.42
N THR A 78 2.60 -31.57 -7.83
CA THR A 78 3.11 -30.20 -7.62
C THR A 78 3.11 -29.79 -6.15
N ASP A 79 2.10 -30.21 -5.38
CA ASP A 79 1.99 -29.85 -3.96
C ASP A 79 2.94 -30.68 -3.09
N LEU A 80 3.18 -31.93 -3.48
CA LEU A 80 4.13 -32.84 -2.83
C LEU A 80 5.58 -32.35 -3.05
N TYR A 81 5.91 -31.96 -4.28
CA TYR A 81 7.18 -31.33 -4.61
C TYR A 81 7.38 -30.00 -3.86
N LEU A 82 6.34 -29.16 -3.78
CA LEU A 82 6.42 -27.90 -3.02
C LEU A 82 6.66 -28.15 -1.53
N ALA A 83 6.02 -29.15 -0.92
CA ALA A 83 6.25 -29.51 0.48
C ALA A 83 7.68 -30.00 0.72
N GLU A 84 8.23 -30.81 -0.18
CA GLU A 84 9.61 -31.31 -0.08
C GLU A 84 10.64 -30.19 -0.25
N THR A 85 10.42 -29.27 -1.20
CA THR A 85 11.29 -28.09 -1.37
C THR A 85 11.21 -27.11 -0.20
N ASP A 86 10.04 -26.98 0.44
CA ASP A 86 9.86 -26.17 1.64
C ASP A 86 10.67 -26.78 2.81
N LEU A 87 10.64 -28.11 2.98
CA LEU A 87 11.41 -28.82 4.02
C LEU A 87 12.93 -28.68 3.81
N LEU A 88 13.40 -28.80 2.57
CA LEU A 88 14.80 -28.55 2.22
C LEU A 88 15.22 -27.10 2.46
N THR A 89 14.32 -26.15 2.19
CA THR A 89 14.57 -24.72 2.41
C THR A 89 14.59 -24.39 3.90
N GLU A 90 13.74 -25.03 4.70
CA GLU A 90 13.71 -24.88 6.15
C GLU A 90 14.97 -25.44 6.82
N SER A 91 15.47 -26.58 6.36
CA SER A 91 16.68 -27.22 6.90
C SER A 91 17.96 -26.52 6.41
N PHE A 92 18.14 -26.37 5.09
CA PHE A 92 19.42 -25.95 4.48
C PHE A 92 19.41 -24.56 3.82
N GLY A 93 18.27 -23.89 3.75
CA GLY A 93 18.16 -22.58 3.10
C GLY A 93 18.98 -21.49 3.80
N SER A 94 19.43 -20.50 3.02
CA SER A 94 20.00 -19.26 3.56
C SER A 94 19.01 -18.58 4.50
N GLY A 95 19.48 -17.81 5.49
CA GLY A 95 18.61 -17.03 6.38
C GLY A 95 17.60 -16.12 5.64
N LYS A 96 17.93 -15.68 4.42
CA LYS A 96 16.98 -14.96 3.54
C LYS A 96 15.87 -15.87 3.00
N GLN A 97 16.21 -17.09 2.60
CA GLN A 97 15.26 -18.08 2.07
C GLN A 97 14.34 -18.61 3.16
N LYS A 98 14.86 -18.93 4.37
CA LYS A 98 14.04 -19.35 5.52
C LYS A 98 13.00 -18.29 5.90
N LYS A 99 13.39 -17.00 5.91
CA LYS A 99 12.45 -15.89 6.15
C LYS A 99 11.37 -15.77 5.08
N ALA A 100 11.72 -16.02 3.81
CA ALA A 100 10.76 -16.00 2.72
C ALA A 100 9.74 -17.15 2.83
N LEU A 101 10.20 -18.34 3.20
CA LEU A 101 9.36 -19.52 3.46
C LEU A 101 8.40 -19.28 4.63
N ALA A 102 8.89 -18.79 5.76
CA ALA A 102 8.05 -18.47 6.92
C ALA A 102 6.94 -17.46 6.58
N ARG A 103 7.26 -16.45 5.74
CA ARG A 103 6.27 -15.47 5.26
C ARG A 103 5.21 -16.13 4.37
N ARG A 104 5.59 -17.04 3.47
CA ARG A 104 4.65 -17.77 2.61
C ARG A 104 3.70 -18.64 3.43
N GLN A 105 4.21 -19.38 4.41
CA GLN A 105 3.40 -20.20 5.32
C GLN A 105 2.41 -19.33 6.12
N GLN A 106 2.83 -18.18 6.64
CA GLN A 106 1.93 -17.24 7.33
C GLN A 106 0.81 -16.71 6.44
N ILE A 107 1.07 -16.45 5.16
CA ILE A 107 0.03 -16.02 4.21
C ILE A 107 -0.96 -17.16 3.95
N ARG A 108 -0.49 -18.40 3.74
CA ARG A 108 -1.35 -19.58 3.55
C ARG A 108 -2.28 -19.80 4.74
N LEU A 109 -1.77 -19.70 5.97
CA LEU A 109 -2.58 -19.84 7.18
C LEU A 109 -3.65 -18.75 7.27
N LYS A 110 -3.31 -17.48 6.99
CA LYS A 110 -4.28 -16.37 6.97
C LYS A 110 -5.38 -16.59 5.93
N ASP A 111 -5.04 -17.06 4.73
CA ASP A 111 -6.02 -17.36 3.69
C ASP A 111 -6.97 -18.48 4.10
N SER A 112 -6.47 -19.53 4.77
CA SER A 112 -7.31 -20.63 5.28
C SER A 112 -8.29 -20.17 6.36
N VAL A 113 -7.84 -19.32 7.30
CA VAL A 113 -8.68 -18.74 8.35
C VAL A 113 -9.74 -17.82 7.75
N ILE A 114 -9.37 -17.01 6.74
CA ILE A 114 -10.33 -16.14 6.04
C ILE A 114 -11.37 -16.99 5.29
N LYS A 115 -10.96 -18.05 4.58
CA LYS A 115 -11.90 -18.96 3.88
C LYS A 115 -12.87 -19.63 4.85
N SER A 116 -12.39 -20.09 6.00
CA SER A 116 -13.23 -20.71 7.04
C SER A 116 -14.18 -19.71 7.71
N ALA A 117 -13.75 -18.47 7.94
CA ALA A 117 -14.62 -17.42 8.46
C ALA A 117 -15.69 -17.00 7.42
N ILE A 118 -15.36 -17.02 6.13
CA ILE A 118 -16.33 -16.75 5.07
C ILE A 118 -17.33 -17.90 4.96
N SER A 119 -16.88 -19.16 5.03
CA SER A 119 -17.81 -20.30 4.98
C SER A 119 -18.75 -20.30 6.18
N SER A 120 -18.28 -20.03 7.40
CA SER A 120 -19.16 -19.96 8.57
C SER A 120 -20.18 -18.83 8.51
N VAL A 121 -19.84 -17.68 7.91
CA VAL A 121 -20.79 -16.58 7.65
C VAL A 121 -21.79 -16.97 6.57
N VAL A 122 -21.37 -17.67 5.51
CA VAL A 122 -22.27 -18.16 4.46
C VAL A 122 -23.21 -19.24 5.02
N ASP A 123 -22.71 -20.17 5.81
CA ASP A 123 -23.52 -21.22 6.45
C ASP A 123 -24.51 -20.61 7.46
N SER A 124 -24.10 -19.56 8.18
CA SER A 124 -24.99 -18.80 9.08
C SER A 124 -26.03 -17.97 8.29
N ALA A 125 -25.67 -17.46 7.12
CA ALA A 125 -26.59 -16.73 6.24
C ALA A 125 -27.60 -17.69 5.57
N VAL A 126 -27.17 -18.88 5.16
CA VAL A 126 -28.05 -19.92 4.59
C VAL A 126 -29.01 -20.45 5.65
N ALA A 127 -28.57 -20.65 6.90
CA ALA A 127 -29.45 -21.02 8.02
C ALA A 127 -30.45 -19.91 8.40
N ALA A 128 -30.11 -18.63 8.18
CA ALA A 128 -31.01 -17.50 8.40
C ALA A 128 -31.96 -17.22 7.23
N GLN A 129 -31.72 -17.81 6.05
CA GLN A 129 -32.46 -17.52 4.81
C GLN A 129 -33.78 -18.30 4.68
N GLU A 130 -34.09 -19.25 5.56
CA GLU A 130 -35.42 -19.89 5.63
C GLU A 130 -36.47 -19.03 6.34
N LEU A 131 -36.11 -17.86 6.89
CA LEU A 131 -37.06 -17.01 7.62
C LEU A 131 -36.82 -15.51 7.45
N SER A 132 -36.69 -14.99 6.22
CA SER A 132 -36.94 -13.55 5.94
C SER A 132 -36.78 -13.17 4.46
N SER A 133 -37.82 -13.43 3.68
CA SER A 133 -38.03 -12.80 2.37
C SER A 133 -38.63 -11.40 2.54
N SER A 134 -37.79 -10.40 2.85
CA SER A 134 -37.97 -8.97 2.52
C SER A 134 -37.14 -8.08 3.46
N SER A 135 -35.87 -7.87 3.12
CA SER A 135 -35.24 -6.57 3.35
C SER A 135 -34.11 -6.43 2.34
N SER A 136 -34.09 -5.30 1.64
CA SER A 136 -33.01 -4.93 0.73
C SER A 136 -31.73 -4.75 1.53
N ALA A 137 -31.03 -5.85 1.77
CA ALA A 137 -29.66 -5.84 2.24
C ALA A 137 -28.81 -5.24 1.11
N LEU A 138 -28.42 -3.96 1.27
CA LEU A 138 -27.31 -3.40 0.52
C LEU A 138 -26.16 -4.40 0.63
N PRO A 139 -25.64 -4.96 -0.47
CA PRO A 139 -24.48 -5.81 -0.38
C PRO A 139 -23.37 -4.94 0.20
N ALA A 140 -22.71 -5.45 1.24
CA ALA A 140 -21.48 -4.88 1.78
C ALA A 140 -20.44 -4.82 0.65
N THR A 141 -20.47 -3.76 -0.15
CA THR A 141 -19.51 -3.56 -1.20
C THR A 141 -18.23 -3.07 -0.53
N THR A 142 -17.15 -3.71 -0.94
CA THR A 142 -15.76 -3.42 -0.60
C THR A 142 -15.28 -2.07 -1.15
N SER A 143 -16.16 -1.08 -1.18
CA SER A 143 -16.03 0.19 -1.86
C SER A 143 -15.36 1.21 -0.95
N ALA A 144 -14.38 1.95 -1.47
CA ALA A 144 -13.76 3.07 -0.78
C ALA A 144 -14.64 4.33 -0.80
N ILE A 145 -15.88 4.24 -1.28
CA ILE A 145 -16.80 5.36 -1.49
C ILE A 145 -17.62 5.62 -0.20
N PRO A 146 -17.74 6.87 0.28
CA PRO A 146 -18.61 7.23 1.40
C PRO A 146 -20.09 6.90 1.11
N PRO A 147 -20.98 6.87 2.13
CA PRO A 147 -22.41 6.67 1.92
C PRO A 147 -22.97 7.62 0.85
N TYR A 148 -23.71 7.07 -0.12
CA TYR A 148 -24.24 7.85 -1.24
C TYR A 148 -25.64 7.40 -1.63
N ASN A 149 -26.40 8.33 -2.19
CA ASN A 149 -27.73 8.08 -2.75
C ASN A 149 -27.65 7.99 -4.29
N ILE A 150 -28.03 6.83 -4.83
CA ILE A 150 -28.04 6.57 -6.28
C ILE A 150 -29.17 7.34 -6.98
N ASP A 151 -30.30 7.50 -6.30
CA ASP A 151 -31.53 8.07 -6.86
C ASP A 151 -31.60 9.59 -6.70
N ALA A 152 -30.48 10.21 -6.30
CA ALA A 152 -30.36 11.65 -6.12
C ALA A 152 -30.68 12.39 -7.43
N ARG A 153 -31.52 13.43 -7.34
CA ARG A 153 -31.87 14.28 -8.49
C ARG A 153 -31.01 15.53 -8.57
N THR A 154 -30.40 15.91 -7.45
CA THR A 154 -29.48 17.03 -7.34
C THR A 154 -28.11 16.54 -6.85
N PRO A 155 -26.99 17.20 -7.24
CA PRO A 155 -25.67 16.84 -6.74
C PRO A 155 -25.57 16.87 -5.20
N ALA A 156 -26.37 17.72 -4.55
CA ALA A 156 -26.44 17.83 -3.11
C ALA A 156 -27.10 16.64 -2.40
N GLU A 157 -28.01 15.95 -3.07
CA GLU A 157 -28.66 14.76 -2.52
C GLU A 157 -27.80 13.50 -2.61
N VAL A 158 -26.78 13.52 -3.47
CA VAL A 158 -25.88 12.37 -3.66
C VAL A 158 -25.15 12.05 -2.36
N TYR A 159 -24.54 13.08 -1.75
CA TYR A 159 -23.72 12.97 -0.55
C TYR A 159 -24.27 13.92 0.51
N LYS A 160 -25.00 13.38 1.49
CA LYS A 160 -25.54 14.19 2.58
C LYS A 160 -24.46 14.47 3.62
N LEU A 161 -24.47 15.69 4.17
CA LEU A 161 -23.50 16.08 5.19
C LEU A 161 -23.63 15.23 6.45
N ASP A 162 -24.85 14.97 6.91
CA ASP A 162 -25.13 14.17 8.11
C ASP A 162 -24.59 12.74 8.03
N ASP A 163 -24.52 12.16 6.82
CA ASP A 163 -24.01 10.80 6.59
C ASP A 163 -22.47 10.75 6.63
N ILE A 164 -21.81 11.88 6.43
CA ILE A 164 -20.35 12.00 6.42
C ILE A 164 -19.85 12.43 7.80
N ILE A 165 -20.49 13.47 8.38
CA ILE A 165 -20.15 14.03 9.67
C ILE A 165 -21.43 14.05 10.50
N GLY A 166 -21.49 13.22 11.54
CA GLY A 166 -22.64 13.20 12.43
C GLY A 166 -22.80 14.54 13.16
N GLN A 167 -24.04 14.91 13.49
CA GLN A 167 -24.33 16.18 14.16
C GLN A 167 -23.57 16.34 15.49
N ALA A 168 -23.43 15.26 16.26
CA ALA A 168 -22.63 15.27 17.49
C ALA A 168 -21.13 15.56 17.23
N GLU A 169 -20.58 15.06 16.11
CA GLU A 169 -19.21 15.38 15.67
C GLU A 169 -19.10 16.88 15.35
N LEU A 170 -20.03 17.43 14.56
CA LEU A 170 -20.05 18.86 14.22
C LEU A 170 -20.14 19.76 15.45
N GLN A 171 -21.02 19.45 16.42
CA GLN A 171 -21.16 20.25 17.64
C GLN A 171 -19.87 20.25 18.47
N SER A 172 -19.18 19.10 18.57
CA SER A 172 -17.92 19.00 19.32
C SER A 172 -16.78 19.82 18.70
N LEU A 173 -16.86 20.14 17.40
CA LEU A 173 -15.85 20.93 16.69
C LEU A 173 -16.01 22.44 16.90
N ARG A 174 -17.16 22.91 17.41
CA ARG A 174 -17.50 24.35 17.44
C ARG A 174 -16.44 25.19 18.13
N ASN A 175 -15.92 24.71 19.27
CA ASN A 175 -14.90 25.42 20.05
C ASN A 175 -13.57 25.54 19.28
N VAL A 176 -13.16 24.46 18.60
CA VAL A 176 -11.88 24.46 17.85
C VAL A 176 -12.03 25.22 16.53
N ALA A 177 -13.21 25.15 15.91
CA ALA A 177 -13.54 25.85 14.66
C ALA A 177 -13.75 27.35 14.84
N GLU A 178 -13.85 27.86 16.08
CA GLU A 178 -14.00 29.29 16.37
C GLU A 178 -12.89 30.13 15.72
N VAL A 179 -11.67 29.57 15.65
CA VAL A 179 -10.52 30.20 14.98
C VAL A 179 -10.81 30.47 13.49
N PHE A 180 -11.51 29.56 12.81
CA PHE A 180 -11.94 29.73 11.42
C PHE A 180 -13.16 30.63 11.29
N PHE A 181 -14.02 30.67 12.31
CA PHE A 181 -15.16 31.57 12.31
C PHE A 181 -14.70 33.03 12.42
N GLN A 182 -13.77 33.32 13.33
CA GLN A 182 -13.25 34.67 13.62
C GLN A 182 -12.10 35.11 12.72
N CYS A 183 -11.73 34.30 11.71
CA CYS A 183 -10.56 34.61 10.89
C CYS A 183 -10.77 35.89 10.05
N ASN A 184 -9.72 36.71 9.99
CA ASN A 184 -9.61 37.88 9.13
C ASN A 184 -8.58 37.63 8.02
N SER A 185 -8.63 38.42 6.94
CA SER A 185 -7.71 38.28 5.80
C SER A 185 -6.22 38.32 6.22
N GLN A 186 -5.86 39.16 7.20
CA GLN A 186 -4.50 39.25 7.74
C GLN A 186 -4.07 37.96 8.44
N ILE A 187 -4.92 37.40 9.30
CA ILE A 187 -4.68 36.16 10.03
C ILE A 187 -4.50 34.99 9.04
N VAL A 188 -5.31 34.95 7.99
CA VAL A 188 -5.19 33.93 6.93
C VAL A 188 -3.83 34.05 6.21
N ALA A 189 -3.35 35.26 5.92
CA ALA A 189 -2.04 35.48 5.30
C ALA A 189 -0.88 35.05 6.22
N GLU A 190 -1.00 35.28 7.53
CA GLU A 190 -0.03 34.79 8.52
C GLU A 190 0.01 33.25 8.55
N TRP A 191 -1.15 32.59 8.52
CA TRP A 191 -1.25 31.14 8.47
C TRP A 191 -0.66 30.53 7.19
N GLN A 192 -0.83 31.21 6.05
CA GLN A 192 -0.18 30.82 4.80
C GLN A 192 1.34 30.90 4.92
N THR A 193 1.86 31.98 5.50
CA THR A 193 3.32 32.18 5.67
C THR A 193 3.91 31.13 6.62
N ASN A 194 3.21 30.84 7.71
CA ASN A 194 3.65 29.90 8.74
C ASN A 194 3.36 28.42 8.41
N ASN A 195 2.64 28.13 7.32
CA ASN A 195 2.16 26.79 6.96
C ASN A 195 1.42 26.07 8.10
N THR A 196 0.60 26.80 8.86
CA THR A 196 -0.16 26.23 9.98
C THR A 196 -1.30 25.33 9.51
N TYR A 197 -1.95 25.72 8.41
CA TYR A 197 -3.07 25.00 7.80
C TYR A 197 -2.80 24.70 6.33
N PHE A 198 -3.55 23.75 5.77
CA PHE A 198 -3.41 23.39 4.35
C PHE A 198 -3.86 24.51 3.42
N SER A 199 -3.15 24.69 2.31
CA SER A 199 -3.41 25.77 1.35
C SER A 199 -4.84 25.71 0.79
N SER A 200 -5.33 24.50 0.54
CA SER A 200 -6.69 24.22 0.10
C SER A 200 -7.75 24.57 1.15
N VAL A 201 -7.46 24.46 2.43
CA VAL A 201 -8.37 24.90 3.52
C VAL A 201 -8.38 26.42 3.58
N LEU A 202 -7.20 27.05 3.53
CA LEU A 202 -7.07 28.52 3.57
C LEU A 202 -7.75 29.20 2.38
N SER A 203 -7.64 28.63 1.18
CA SER A 203 -8.37 29.12 -0.01
C SER A 203 -9.89 29.04 0.12
N ARG A 204 -10.42 28.15 0.96
CA ARG A 204 -11.87 28.02 1.18
C ARG A 204 -12.38 28.94 2.27
N LEU A 205 -11.52 29.33 3.22
CA LEU A 205 -11.87 30.32 4.24
C LEU A 205 -12.26 31.67 3.62
N SER A 206 -11.65 32.06 2.50
CA SER A 206 -12.03 33.31 1.81
C SER A 206 -13.44 33.26 1.21
N ASN A 207 -14.02 32.07 1.04
CA ASN A 207 -15.33 31.85 0.42
C ASN A 207 -16.42 31.49 1.45
N LEU A 208 -16.18 31.74 2.74
CA LEU A 208 -17.15 31.49 3.79
C LEU A 208 -18.46 32.28 3.56
N PRO A 209 -19.63 31.67 3.82
CA PRO A 209 -20.91 32.36 3.66
C PRO A 209 -21.08 33.49 4.68
N PHE A 210 -21.88 34.49 4.32
CA PHE A 210 -22.19 35.63 5.20
C PHE A 210 -23.15 35.28 6.34
N ASN A 211 -24.03 34.29 6.11
CA ASN A 211 -25.00 33.83 7.10
C ASN A 211 -24.28 33.20 8.30
N GLU A 212 -24.58 33.67 9.52
CA GLU A 212 -23.86 33.25 10.72
C GLU A 212 -23.92 31.72 10.96
N THR A 213 -25.10 31.12 10.84
CA THR A 213 -25.30 29.67 11.05
C THR A 213 -24.56 28.84 10.00
N ALA A 214 -24.74 29.16 8.72
CA ALA A 214 -24.06 28.48 7.61
C ALA A 214 -22.53 28.70 7.65
N ARG A 215 -22.08 29.84 8.18
CA ARG A 215 -20.66 30.15 8.38
C ARG A 215 -20.06 29.26 9.45
N TRP A 216 -20.76 29.08 10.56
CA TRP A 216 -20.36 28.14 11.61
C TRP A 216 -20.28 26.70 11.11
N GLU A 217 -21.30 26.24 10.38
CA GLU A 217 -21.29 24.90 9.79
C GLU A 217 -20.13 24.71 8.82
N SER A 218 -19.90 25.69 7.94
CA SER A 218 -18.78 25.68 6.99
C SER A 218 -17.43 25.68 7.72
N ALA A 219 -17.27 26.48 8.78
CA ALA A 219 -16.04 26.50 9.59
C ALA A 219 -15.79 25.16 10.29
N CYS A 220 -16.84 24.52 10.84
CA CYS A 220 -16.74 23.19 11.44
C CYS A 220 -16.36 22.14 10.40
N CYS A 221 -16.98 22.17 9.22
CA CYS A 221 -16.64 21.28 8.11
C CYS A 221 -15.20 21.48 7.63
N LEU A 222 -14.71 22.73 7.55
CA LEU A 222 -13.32 23.04 7.19
C LEU A 222 -12.33 22.56 8.26
N MET A 223 -12.67 22.68 9.54
CA MET A 223 -11.84 22.14 10.62
C MET A 223 -11.77 20.61 10.56
N TYR A 224 -12.91 19.96 10.30
CA TYR A 224 -12.94 18.52 10.10
C TYR A 224 -12.12 18.08 8.88
N LEU A 225 -12.19 18.84 7.77
CA LEU A 225 -11.36 18.63 6.59
C LEU A 225 -9.87 18.72 6.94
N GLN A 226 -9.46 19.74 7.68
CA GLN A 226 -8.09 19.90 8.16
C GLN A 226 -7.64 18.67 8.97
N PHE A 227 -8.49 18.15 9.86
CA PHE A 227 -8.20 16.96 10.65
C PHE A 227 -8.04 15.71 9.78
N MET A 228 -8.95 15.48 8.83
CA MET A 228 -8.84 14.37 7.87
C MET A 228 -7.56 14.43 7.04
N MET A 229 -7.23 15.62 6.52
CA MET A 229 -6.01 15.83 5.73
C MET A 229 -4.75 15.62 6.58
N THR A 230 -4.78 16.05 7.84
CA THR A 230 -3.68 15.81 8.80
C THR A 230 -3.48 14.31 9.02
N LEU A 231 -4.57 13.58 9.32
CA LEU A 231 -4.55 12.12 9.48
C LEU A 231 -4.02 11.41 8.22
N PHE A 232 -4.38 11.89 7.03
CA PHE A 232 -3.92 11.31 5.76
C PHE A 232 -2.40 11.42 5.55
N GLN A 233 -1.79 12.51 6.03
CA GLN A 233 -0.36 12.77 5.93
C GLN A 233 0.48 12.11 7.04
N MET A 234 -0.16 11.59 8.09
CA MET A 234 0.57 10.98 9.19
C MET A 234 1.43 9.80 8.73
N LYS A 235 2.66 9.75 9.25
CA LYS A 235 3.57 8.64 8.98
C LYS A 235 3.16 7.43 9.82
N ALA A 236 3.44 6.24 9.32
CA ALA A 236 3.17 5.00 10.04
C ALA A 236 3.75 5.02 11.47
N ALA A 237 4.96 5.56 11.66
CA ALA A 237 5.60 5.68 12.97
C ALA A 237 4.83 6.56 13.97
N GLN A 238 4.17 7.63 13.51
CA GLN A 238 3.34 8.48 14.37
C GLN A 238 2.07 7.75 14.82
N MET A 239 1.47 6.96 13.91
CA MET A 239 0.30 6.13 14.21
C MET A 239 0.58 5.00 15.22
N GLN A 240 1.85 4.62 15.42
CA GLN A 240 2.26 3.60 16.38
C GLN A 240 2.40 4.13 17.83
N LYS A 241 2.24 5.44 18.05
CA LYS A 241 2.28 6.02 19.40
C LYS A 241 0.99 5.68 20.16
N LYS A 242 1.06 5.76 21.51
CA LYS A 242 -0.11 5.55 22.38
C LYS A 242 -1.24 6.52 22.02
N ASP A 243 -0.88 7.80 21.90
CA ASP A 243 -1.76 8.88 21.49
C ASP A 243 -1.20 9.46 20.18
N PRO A 244 -1.70 9.00 19.01
CA PRO A 244 -1.13 9.39 17.72
C PRO A 244 -1.57 10.79 17.27
N LEU A 245 -2.74 11.25 17.72
CA LEU A 245 -3.36 12.50 17.30
C LEU A 245 -3.01 13.68 18.23
N PRO A 246 -3.05 14.93 17.75
CA PRO A 246 -2.83 16.11 18.58
C PRO A 246 -3.80 16.17 19.77
N ALA A 247 -3.33 16.68 20.90
CA ALA A 247 -4.15 16.82 22.12
C ALA A 247 -5.26 17.87 22.00
N ASP A 248 -5.14 18.79 21.04
CA ASP A 248 -6.10 19.88 20.82
C ASP A 248 -7.40 19.39 20.13
N TRP A 249 -7.45 18.12 19.72
CA TRP A 249 -8.61 17.55 19.05
C TRP A 249 -9.68 17.11 20.05
N PRO A 250 -10.97 17.41 19.82
CA PRO A 250 -12.03 16.92 20.69
C PRO A 250 -12.04 15.39 20.76
N ASP A 251 -12.14 14.83 21.98
CA ASP A 251 -12.06 13.38 22.22
C ASP A 251 -13.05 12.58 21.36
N LEU A 252 -14.26 13.11 21.17
CA LEU A 252 -15.30 12.48 20.35
C LEU A 252 -14.82 12.32 18.89
N VAL A 253 -14.27 13.37 18.30
CA VAL A 253 -13.77 13.37 16.92
C VAL A 253 -12.54 12.47 16.80
N THR A 254 -11.62 12.56 17.75
CA THR A 254 -10.42 11.70 17.83
C THR A 254 -10.80 10.22 17.82
N ASN A 255 -11.73 9.83 18.69
CA ASN A 255 -12.18 8.45 18.79
C ASN A 255 -12.88 7.96 17.50
N LEU A 256 -13.77 8.77 16.93
CA LEU A 256 -14.51 8.40 15.72
C LEU A 256 -13.61 8.34 14.48
N MET A 257 -12.70 9.30 14.30
CA MET A 257 -11.69 9.27 13.23
C MET A 257 -10.82 8.01 13.31
N LEU A 258 -10.31 7.71 14.51
CA LEU A 258 -9.48 6.54 14.71
C LEU A 258 -10.28 5.24 14.48
N ASN A 259 -11.53 5.16 14.90
CA ASN A 259 -12.33 3.95 14.71
C ASN A 259 -12.77 3.76 13.25
N ARG A 260 -13.06 4.85 12.52
CA ARG A 260 -13.50 4.80 11.12
C ARG A 260 -12.35 4.53 10.15
N PHE A 261 -11.21 5.18 10.36
CA PHE A 261 -10.12 5.18 9.39
C PHE A 261 -8.92 4.34 9.81
N THR A 262 -8.78 3.92 11.07
CA THR A 262 -7.61 3.14 11.50
C THR A 262 -7.98 1.74 11.94
N PHE A 263 -7.01 0.85 11.86
CA PHE A 263 -7.14 -0.52 12.34
C PHE A 263 -6.24 -0.72 13.56
N LYS A 264 -6.79 -1.30 14.64
CA LYS A 264 -6.04 -1.77 15.80
C LYS A 264 -5.80 -3.27 15.62
N SER A 265 -4.53 -3.68 15.57
CA SER A 265 -4.21 -5.11 15.60
C SER A 265 -4.32 -5.65 17.02
N ASP A 266 -4.94 -6.81 17.18
CA ASP A 266 -5.13 -7.52 18.46
C ASP A 266 -3.87 -8.27 18.95
N THR A 267 -2.71 -7.96 18.37
CA THR A 267 -1.45 -8.60 18.79
C THR A 267 -0.97 -7.96 20.11
N ALA A 268 -0.19 -8.69 20.91
CA ALA A 268 0.36 -8.27 22.23
C ALA A 268 1.01 -6.86 22.28
N LYS A 269 1.38 -6.28 21.13
CA LYS A 269 1.67 -4.85 20.97
C LYS A 269 0.53 -4.24 20.17
N SER A 270 -0.60 -3.95 20.82
CA SER A 270 -1.75 -3.32 20.16
C SER A 270 -1.34 -1.97 19.60
N ARG A 271 -1.31 -1.90 18.27
CA ARG A 271 -0.63 -0.84 17.53
C ARG A 271 -1.54 -0.41 16.39
N ARG A 272 -1.92 0.87 16.36
CA ARG A 272 -2.81 1.42 15.33
C ARG A 272 -2.05 1.56 14.02
N CYS A 273 -2.71 1.23 12.92
CA CYS A 273 -2.18 1.47 11.58
C CYS A 273 -3.27 2.01 10.64
N LEU A 274 -2.84 2.61 9.54
CA LEU A 274 -3.69 3.09 8.46
C LEU A 274 -3.42 2.24 7.21
N PRO A 275 -4.10 1.09 7.03
CA PRO A 275 -3.97 0.27 5.83
C PRO A 275 -4.32 1.05 4.56
N ALA A 276 -3.77 0.62 3.41
CA ALA A 276 -4.02 1.29 2.12
C ALA A 276 -5.51 1.46 1.81
N ARG A 277 -6.32 0.43 2.06
CA ARG A 277 -7.78 0.47 1.87
C ARG A 277 -8.45 1.58 2.69
N LEU A 278 -8.10 1.71 3.97
CA LEU A 278 -8.67 2.77 4.82
C LEU A 278 -8.11 4.14 4.48
N LYS A 279 -6.88 4.21 3.97
CA LYS A 279 -6.31 5.46 3.44
C LYS A 279 -7.05 5.93 2.18
N ASP A 280 -7.45 5.02 1.30
CA ASP A 280 -8.26 5.35 0.12
C ASP A 280 -9.71 5.71 0.51
N LEU A 281 -10.27 5.09 1.56
CA LEU A 281 -11.56 5.49 2.15
C LEU A 281 -11.50 6.90 2.75
N LEU A 282 -10.44 7.21 3.49
CA LEU A 282 -10.19 8.54 4.06
C LEU A 282 -10.06 9.59 2.96
N LEU A 283 -9.30 9.29 1.90
CA LEU A 283 -9.19 10.18 0.74
C LEU A 283 -10.54 10.47 0.08
N SER A 284 -11.40 9.45 0.00
CA SER A 284 -12.72 9.58 -0.60
C SER A 284 -13.63 10.46 0.26
N HIS A 285 -13.56 10.35 1.59
CA HIS A 285 -14.26 11.26 2.51
C HIS A 285 -13.75 12.71 2.40
N ILE A 286 -12.43 12.91 2.30
CA ILE A 286 -11.82 14.23 2.08
C ILE A 286 -12.38 14.86 0.80
N LEU A 287 -12.39 14.11 -0.30
CA LEU A 287 -12.89 14.59 -1.59
C LEU A 287 -14.36 14.95 -1.55
N VAL A 288 -15.21 14.12 -0.95
CA VAL A 288 -16.65 14.40 -0.82
C VAL A 288 -16.88 15.66 0.02
N LEU A 289 -16.14 15.83 1.12
CA LEU A 289 -16.26 17.02 1.95
C LEU A 289 -15.83 18.29 1.19
N CYS A 290 -14.76 18.22 0.39
CA CYS A 290 -14.40 19.33 -0.51
C CYS A 290 -15.52 19.63 -1.52
N LEU A 291 -16.15 18.61 -2.11
CA LEU A 291 -17.26 18.80 -3.04
C LEU A 291 -18.44 19.51 -2.38
N ILE A 292 -18.79 19.15 -1.14
CA ILE A 292 -19.89 19.82 -0.40
C ILE A 292 -19.55 21.29 -0.14
N LEU A 293 -18.31 21.58 0.28
CA LEU A 293 -17.85 22.95 0.57
C LEU A 293 -17.77 23.83 -0.69
N ASP A 294 -17.38 23.26 -1.83
CA ASP A 294 -17.18 24.01 -3.08
C ASP A 294 -18.42 24.01 -4.00
N ARG A 295 -19.62 23.73 -3.47
CA ARG A 295 -20.87 23.65 -4.25
C ARG A 295 -20.76 22.69 -5.45
N PHE A 296 -20.16 21.52 -5.22
CA PHE A 296 -20.01 20.39 -6.15
C PHE A 296 -19.07 20.62 -7.34
N THR A 297 -18.24 21.66 -7.27
CA THR A 297 -17.17 21.96 -8.23
C THR A 297 -15.87 22.26 -7.51
N THR A 298 -14.91 21.33 -7.53
CA THR A 298 -13.67 21.44 -6.75
C THR A 298 -12.44 21.47 -7.66
N ASP A 299 -11.54 22.42 -7.43
CA ASP A 299 -10.21 22.40 -8.05
C ASP A 299 -9.29 21.39 -7.33
N LEU A 300 -8.58 20.59 -8.13
CA LEU A 300 -7.73 19.52 -7.65
C LEU A 300 -6.27 19.95 -7.45
N GLU A 301 -5.85 21.13 -7.92
CA GLU A 301 -4.44 21.53 -7.89
C GLU A 301 -3.92 21.71 -6.46
N LEU A 302 -4.57 22.57 -5.66
CA LEU A 302 -4.19 22.79 -4.26
C LEU A 302 -4.25 21.50 -3.44
N LEU A 303 -5.25 20.66 -3.72
CA LEU A 303 -5.45 19.39 -3.01
C LEU A 303 -4.34 18.37 -3.33
N GLN A 304 -3.81 18.36 -4.55
CA GLN A 304 -2.67 17.50 -4.93
C GLN A 304 -1.42 17.86 -4.14
N VAL A 305 -1.11 19.17 -4.07
CA VAL A 305 0.05 19.70 -3.36
C VAL A 305 -0.06 19.37 -1.87
N ASP A 306 -1.21 19.68 -1.26
CA ASP A 306 -1.42 19.44 0.16
C ASP A 306 -1.37 17.94 0.47
N LEU A 307 -2.12 17.09 -0.22
CA LEU A 307 -2.17 15.65 0.07
C LEU A 307 -0.94 14.87 -0.38
N LYS A 308 -0.06 15.48 -1.19
CA LYS A 308 1.12 14.85 -1.81
C LYS A 308 0.75 13.61 -2.63
N ILE A 309 -0.32 13.74 -3.44
CA ILE A 309 -0.82 12.68 -4.31
C ILE A 309 -0.59 13.08 -5.77
N GLY A 310 -0.12 12.14 -6.59
CA GLY A 310 0.03 12.38 -8.03
C GLY A 310 -1.32 12.61 -8.73
N PRO A 311 -1.35 13.44 -9.79
CA PRO A 311 -2.58 13.86 -10.47
C PRO A 311 -3.43 12.68 -10.94
N ASN A 312 -2.80 11.66 -11.54
CA ASN A 312 -3.50 10.49 -12.07
C ASN A 312 -4.21 9.67 -10.97
N LYS A 313 -3.58 9.52 -9.80
CA LYS A 313 -4.18 8.80 -8.68
C LYS A 313 -5.39 9.59 -8.17
N LEU A 314 -5.23 10.90 -7.97
CA LEU A 314 -6.32 11.75 -7.49
C LEU A 314 -7.51 11.76 -8.46
N GLN A 315 -7.25 11.91 -9.76
CA GLN A 315 -8.29 11.83 -10.79
C GLN A 315 -9.02 10.48 -10.81
N THR A 316 -8.32 9.39 -10.53
CA THR A 316 -8.93 8.06 -10.45
C THR A 316 -9.90 7.97 -9.27
N HIS A 317 -9.52 8.51 -8.11
CA HIS A 317 -10.41 8.58 -6.94
C HIS A 317 -11.62 9.47 -7.19
N VAL A 318 -11.42 10.66 -7.76
CA VAL A 318 -12.51 11.58 -8.12
C VAL A 318 -13.50 10.92 -9.10
N LYS A 319 -13.00 10.20 -10.11
CA LYS A 319 -13.85 9.43 -11.03
C LYS A 319 -14.59 8.30 -10.32
N SER A 320 -13.96 7.63 -9.35
CA SER A 320 -14.62 6.58 -8.56
C SER A 320 -15.77 7.11 -7.70
N LEU A 321 -15.79 8.40 -7.37
CA LEU A 321 -16.89 9.08 -6.67
C LEU A 321 -18.03 9.52 -7.59
N GLY A 322 -17.94 9.26 -8.90
CA GLY A 322 -18.93 9.68 -9.89
C GLY A 322 -18.73 11.10 -10.43
N CYS A 323 -17.61 11.75 -10.12
CA CYS A 323 -17.31 13.09 -10.66
C CYS A 323 -16.71 13.01 -12.06
N LYS A 324 -17.08 13.99 -12.90
CA LYS A 324 -16.44 14.26 -14.18
C LYS A 324 -15.25 15.18 -13.95
N VAL A 325 -14.11 14.85 -14.56
CA VAL A 325 -12.91 15.69 -14.50
C VAL A 325 -12.82 16.49 -15.78
N LYS A 326 -12.84 17.82 -15.68
CA LYS A 326 -12.55 18.74 -16.80
C LYS A 326 -11.14 19.27 -16.65
N LYS A 327 -10.44 19.40 -17.76
CA LYS A 327 -9.16 20.11 -17.80
C LYS A 327 -9.44 21.55 -18.21
N GLU A 328 -8.98 22.50 -17.42
CA GLU A 328 -9.12 23.91 -17.74
C GLU A 328 -8.07 24.32 -18.79
N ALA A 329 -8.51 25.00 -19.84
CA ALA A 329 -7.67 25.31 -20.99
C ALA A 329 -6.63 26.41 -20.71
N SER A 330 -6.91 27.30 -19.77
CA SER A 330 -6.08 28.46 -19.42
C SER A 330 -4.91 28.11 -18.48
N SER A 331 -5.18 27.32 -17.44
CA SER A 331 -4.23 26.97 -16.38
C SER A 331 -3.64 25.57 -16.54
N GLY A 332 -4.31 24.70 -17.32
CA GLY A 332 -3.99 23.28 -17.38
C GLY A 332 -4.41 22.50 -16.12
N SER A 333 -5.07 23.15 -15.16
CA SER A 333 -5.56 22.55 -13.93
C SER A 333 -6.71 21.58 -14.20
N PHE A 334 -6.98 20.70 -13.24
CA PHE A 334 -8.05 19.72 -13.35
C PHE A 334 -9.14 20.06 -12.33
N THR A 335 -10.35 20.31 -12.81
CA THR A 335 -11.52 20.57 -11.99
C THR A 335 -12.43 19.35 -11.95
N ALA A 336 -12.87 18.99 -10.75
CA ALA A 336 -13.82 17.91 -10.50
C ALA A 336 -15.24 18.49 -10.40
N ILE A 337 -16.18 17.91 -11.15
CA ILE A 337 -17.58 18.34 -11.17
C ILE A 337 -18.46 17.12 -10.92
N LEU A 338 -19.28 17.16 -9.87
CA LEU A 338 -20.28 16.13 -9.63
C LEU A 338 -21.54 16.44 -10.46
N THR A 339 -21.93 15.51 -11.32
CA THR A 339 -23.12 15.66 -12.18
C THR A 339 -24.09 14.51 -11.94
N VAL A 340 -25.39 14.80 -11.96
CA VAL A 340 -26.48 13.82 -11.90
C VAL A 340 -27.01 13.55 -13.32
N PRO A 341 -27.40 12.30 -13.68
CA PRO A 341 -27.36 11.07 -12.89
C PRO A 341 -25.93 10.61 -12.60
N LEU A 342 -25.75 9.95 -11.45
CA LEU A 342 -24.45 9.53 -11.00
C LEU A 342 -23.96 8.33 -11.81
N VAL A 343 -22.84 8.49 -12.51
CA VAL A 343 -22.26 7.45 -13.36
C VAL A 343 -20.92 7.04 -12.79
N PHE A 344 -20.84 5.79 -12.32
CA PHE A 344 -19.56 5.20 -11.95
C PHE A 344 -18.82 4.71 -13.19
N PRO A 345 -17.48 4.82 -13.23
CA PRO A 345 -16.69 4.28 -14.33
C PRO A 345 -16.85 2.76 -14.39
N GLU A 346 -17.37 2.24 -15.50
CA GLU A 346 -17.46 0.81 -15.72
C GLU A 346 -16.05 0.17 -15.70
N ALA A 347 -15.91 -0.94 -14.98
CA ALA A 347 -14.68 -1.71 -14.98
C ALA A 347 -14.39 -2.19 -16.41
N LYS A 348 -13.33 -1.65 -17.04
CA LYS A 348 -12.89 -2.09 -18.37
C LYS A 348 -12.59 -3.59 -18.29
N LYS A 349 -13.41 -4.42 -18.94
CA LYS A 349 -13.15 -5.85 -19.13
C LYS A 349 -11.76 -5.97 -19.77
N SER A 350 -10.80 -6.52 -19.04
CA SER A 350 -9.45 -6.74 -19.56
C SER A 350 -9.55 -7.67 -20.78
N LYS A 351 -8.91 -7.27 -21.89
CA LYS A 351 -8.76 -8.16 -23.05
C LYS A 351 -8.04 -9.41 -22.56
N LYS A 352 -8.70 -10.58 -22.65
CA LYS A 352 -8.07 -11.89 -22.46
C LYS A 352 -6.80 -11.91 -23.30
N VAL A 353 -5.64 -11.91 -22.63
CA VAL A 353 -4.37 -12.24 -23.26
C VAL A 353 -4.51 -13.69 -23.71
N ARG A 354 -4.52 -13.92 -25.02
CA ARG A 354 -4.36 -15.26 -25.58
C ARG A 354 -2.94 -15.70 -25.21
N LEU A 355 -2.85 -16.71 -24.35
CA LEU A 355 -1.64 -17.48 -24.09
C LEU A 355 -1.21 -18.20 -25.37
#